data_AF-A0AAP0WN03-F1
#
_entry.id   AF-A0AAP0WN03-F1
#
_cell.length_a   1.000
_cell.length_b   1.000
_cell.length_c   1.000
_cell.angle_alpha   90.00
_cell.angle_beta   90.00
_cell.angle_gamma   90.00
#
_symmetry.space_group_name_H-M   'P 1'
#
loop_
_entity.id
_entity.type
_entity.pdbx_description
1 polymer ?
#
loop_
_entity_poly.entity_id
_entity_poly.type
_entity_poly.pdbx_seq_one_letter_code
_entity_poly.pdbx_strand_id
1 'polypeptide(L)'
;MGAASDQNLYDPVKYSSLHAFADDLIDLIGEMNLISPVFIGHSVSGMIGCIASTKRPELFKKLILLCSSPRFLNSEDYKGGFESCELEQIFSIALSFAKTVFNNDHRDVLEKVQVPCTIIQTSNDIAVPVDVAYFMQKKIEAKSTVEIIDTCGHFPQLTDHKVLIDVLTKSLSSNLN
;
A
#
# COMPACT_ATOMS: atom_id res chain seq x y z
N MET A 1 -5.97 31.58 11.01
CA MET A 1 -5.95 31.60 9.53
C MET A 1 -4.49 31.60 9.10
N GLY A 2 -3.94 30.41 8.89
CA GLY A 2 -2.64 30.18 8.26
C GLY A 2 -2.92 29.23 7.10
N ALA A 3 -2.37 29.55 5.94
CA ALA A 3 -2.73 28.96 4.65
C ALA A 3 -2.70 27.42 4.69
N ALA A 4 -3.84 26.80 4.38
CA ALA A 4 -3.87 25.45 3.83
C ALA A 4 -3.25 25.52 2.44
N SER A 5 -1.92 25.52 2.38
CA SER A 5 -1.20 25.45 1.12
C SER A 5 -1.32 24.04 0.58
N ASP A 6 -2.24 23.86 -0.36
CA ASP A 6 -2.13 22.99 -1.54
C ASP A 6 -0.95 22.00 -1.49
N GLN A 7 -1.11 20.89 -0.75
CA GLN A 7 -0.23 19.74 -0.86
C GLN A 7 -1.02 18.61 -1.50
N ASN A 8 -0.94 18.53 -2.83
CA ASN A 8 -1.38 17.36 -3.58
C ASN A 8 -0.36 16.24 -3.25
N LEU A 9 -0.67 15.41 -2.25
CA LEU A 9 0.27 14.45 -1.65
C LEU A 9 0.37 13.12 -2.40
N TYR A 10 -0.55 12.87 -3.32
CA TYR A 10 -0.25 12.01 -4.46
C TYR A 10 0.35 12.92 -5.52
N ASP A 11 1.65 12.81 -5.75
CA ASP A 11 2.28 13.45 -6.89
C ASP A 11 2.09 12.53 -8.11
N PRO A 12 1.12 12.81 -9.00
CA PRO A 12 0.87 11.99 -10.17
C PRO A 12 2.09 11.94 -11.10
N VAL A 13 2.98 12.93 -11.01
CA VAL A 13 4.23 12.97 -11.77
C VAL A 13 5.25 12.03 -11.14
N LYS A 14 5.46 12.08 -9.81
CA LYS A 14 6.35 11.14 -9.08
C LYS A 14 5.91 9.69 -9.29
N TYR A 15 4.62 9.40 -9.10
CA TYR A 15 4.07 8.03 -9.18
C TYR A 15 3.62 7.60 -10.58
N SER A 16 4.02 8.36 -11.62
CA SER A 16 3.93 7.90 -13.01
C SER A 16 4.93 6.79 -13.34
N SER A 17 5.89 6.50 -12.45
CA SER A 17 6.97 5.53 -12.64
C SER A 17 7.10 4.56 -11.47
N LEU A 18 7.31 3.28 -11.77
CA LEU A 18 7.61 2.24 -10.78
C LEU A 18 8.92 2.48 -10.02
N HIS A 19 9.79 3.35 -10.50
CA HIS A 19 11.06 3.66 -9.85
C HIS A 19 10.86 4.37 -8.50
N ALA A 20 9.87 5.27 -8.41
CA ALA A 20 9.54 5.96 -7.16
C ALA A 20 9.07 4.97 -6.10
N PHE A 21 8.21 4.01 -6.48
CA PHE A 21 7.79 2.94 -5.59
C PHE A 21 8.94 2.04 -5.13
N ALA A 22 9.94 1.83 -5.99
CA ALA A 22 11.13 1.06 -5.64
C ALA A 22 12.04 1.81 -4.66
N ASP A 23 12.15 3.14 -4.78
CA ASP A 23 12.86 3.98 -3.82
C ASP A 23 12.17 3.95 -2.46
N ASP A 24 10.84 4.14 -2.44
CA ASP A 24 10.05 4.05 -1.21
C ASP A 24 10.18 2.66 -0.54
N LEU A 25 10.26 1.56 -1.32
CA LEU A 25 10.51 0.21 -0.80
C LEU A 25 11.91 0.06 -0.17
N ILE A 26 12.94 0.67 -0.77
CA ILE A 26 14.30 0.65 -0.24
C ILE A 26 14.36 1.38 1.10
N ASP A 27 13.75 2.57 1.17
CA ASP A 27 13.67 3.37 2.39
C ASP A 27 12.94 2.59 3.49
N LEU A 28 11.82 1.96 3.15
CA LEU A 28 11.05 1.11 4.08
C LEU A 28 11.89 -0.04 4.65
N ILE A 29 12.64 -0.77 3.81
CA ILE A 29 13.51 -1.87 4.25
C ILE A 29 14.60 -1.35 5.21
N GLY A 30 15.20 -0.20 4.88
CA GLY A 30 16.26 0.42 5.67
C GLY A 30 15.79 0.89 7.04
N GLU A 31 14.69 1.64 7.08
CA GLU A 31 14.11 2.19 8.32
C GLU A 31 13.57 1.09 9.24
N MET A 32 13.00 0.02 8.68
CA MET A 32 12.61 -1.17 9.46
C MET A 32 13.81 -2.04 9.90
N ASN A 33 15.04 -1.66 9.56
CA ASN A 33 16.27 -2.40 9.85
C ASN A 33 16.20 -3.87 9.40
N LEU A 34 15.53 -4.16 8.28
CA LEU A 34 15.38 -5.53 7.79
C LEU A 34 16.70 -6.01 7.19
N ILE A 35 17.23 -7.10 7.75
CA ILE A 35 18.49 -7.68 7.30
C ILE A 35 18.19 -8.71 6.21
N SER A 36 18.42 -8.33 4.95
CA SER A 36 18.32 -9.21 3.78
C SER A 36 17.01 -10.02 3.73
N PRO A 37 15.82 -9.37 3.72
CA PRO A 37 14.54 -10.08 3.63
C PRO A 37 14.37 -10.91 2.36
N VAL A 38 13.46 -11.88 2.43
CA VAL A 38 12.82 -12.47 1.25
C VAL A 38 11.64 -11.60 0.88
N PHE A 39 11.70 -10.96 -0.28
CA PHE A 39 10.62 -10.11 -0.78
C PHE A 39 9.64 -10.93 -1.63
N ILE A 40 8.34 -10.83 -1.34
CA ILE A 40 7.27 -11.47 -2.10
C ILE A 40 6.40 -10.38 -2.73
N GLY A 41 6.46 -10.24 -4.05
CA GLY A 41 5.73 -9.22 -4.78
C GLY A 41 4.67 -9.83 -5.69
N HIS A 42 3.41 -9.42 -5.54
CA HIS A 42 2.31 -9.79 -6.44
C HIS A 42 2.13 -8.76 -7.55
N SER A 43 1.91 -9.21 -8.79
CA SER A 43 1.65 -8.34 -9.95
C SER A 43 2.76 -7.28 -10.10
N VAL A 44 2.40 -5.99 -10.22
CA VAL A 44 3.34 -4.87 -10.38
C VAL A 44 4.32 -4.73 -9.21
N SER A 45 3.97 -5.20 -8.01
CA SER A 45 4.86 -5.18 -6.84
C SER A 45 6.07 -6.08 -7.03
N GLY A 46 5.95 -7.17 -7.81
CA GLY A 46 7.12 -7.96 -8.19
C GLY A 46 8.14 -7.17 -9.02
N MET A 47 7.66 -6.32 -9.93
CA MET A 47 8.55 -5.45 -10.71
C MET A 47 9.15 -4.33 -9.87
N ILE A 48 8.41 -3.79 -8.89
CA ILE A 48 8.95 -2.85 -7.91
C ILE A 48 10.11 -3.49 -7.14
N GLY A 49 9.94 -4.73 -6.66
CA GLY A 49 11.00 -5.50 -6.01
C GLY A 49 12.20 -5.76 -6.92
N CYS A 50 11.97 -6.09 -8.19
CA CYS A 50 13.04 -6.21 -9.17
C CYS A 50 13.82 -4.89 -9.32
N ILE A 51 13.15 -3.76 -9.53
CA ILE A 51 13.79 -2.44 -9.68
C ILE A 51 14.53 -2.05 -8.39
N ALA A 52 13.97 -2.31 -7.21
CA ALA A 52 14.64 -2.04 -5.94
C ALA A 52 15.92 -2.89 -5.80
N SER A 53 15.85 -4.17 -6.16
CA SER A 53 17.00 -5.09 -6.08
C SER A 53 18.12 -4.76 -7.06
N THR A 54 17.83 -4.12 -8.21
CA THR A 54 18.89 -3.67 -9.13
C THR A 54 19.59 -2.42 -8.59
N LYS A 55 18.88 -1.58 -7.82
CA LYS A 55 19.44 -0.39 -7.15
C LYS A 55 20.26 -0.77 -5.91
N ARG A 56 19.77 -1.69 -5.08
CA ARG A 56 20.34 -2.08 -3.78
C ARG A 56 20.28 -3.60 -3.57
N PRO A 57 21.05 -4.40 -4.33
CA PRO A 57 20.96 -5.86 -4.33
C PRO A 57 21.26 -6.49 -2.97
N GLU A 58 22.12 -5.87 -2.16
CA GLU A 58 22.52 -6.34 -0.84
C GLU A 58 21.38 -6.32 0.19
N LEU A 59 20.32 -5.55 -0.08
CA LEU A 59 19.12 -5.52 0.76
C LEU A 59 18.22 -6.75 0.59
N PHE A 60 18.41 -7.59 -0.43
CA PHE A 60 17.49 -8.68 -0.73
C PHE A 60 18.18 -10.03 -0.69
N LYS A 61 17.60 -10.99 0.04
CA LYS A 61 18.07 -12.38 0.01
C LYS A 61 17.50 -13.15 -1.17
N LYS A 62 16.23 -12.90 -1.50
CA LYS A 62 15.50 -13.56 -2.58
C LYS A 62 14.28 -12.74 -2.95
N LEU A 63 13.93 -12.77 -4.24
CA LEU A 63 12.64 -12.28 -4.74
C LEU A 63 11.73 -13.47 -5.10
N ILE A 64 10.47 -13.41 -4.68
CA ILE A 64 9.40 -14.30 -5.12
C ILE A 64 8.39 -13.45 -5.90
N LEU A 65 8.27 -13.73 -7.20
CA LEU A 65 7.47 -12.94 -8.14
C LEU A 65 6.16 -13.68 -8.44
N LEU A 66 5.07 -13.26 -7.81
CA LEU A 66 3.76 -13.91 -7.93
C LEU A 66 2.93 -13.20 -9.00
N CYS A 67 2.66 -13.88 -10.12
CA CYS A 67 1.87 -13.34 -11.23
C CYS A 67 2.36 -11.96 -11.73
N SER A 68 3.66 -11.70 -11.63
CA SER A 68 4.28 -10.45 -12.04
C SER A 68 4.48 -10.38 -13.54
N SER A 69 4.36 -9.18 -14.11
CA SER A 69 4.65 -8.93 -15.51
C SER A 69 5.51 -7.67 -15.66
N PRO A 70 6.62 -7.74 -16.44
CA PRO A 70 7.40 -6.55 -16.76
C PRO A 70 6.69 -5.63 -17.75
N ARG A 71 5.71 -6.14 -18.50
CA ARG A 71 4.94 -5.40 -19.50
C ARG A 71 3.64 -6.15 -19.85
N PHE A 72 2.50 -5.47 -19.83
CA PHE A 72 1.22 -6.10 -20.19
C PHE A 72 0.90 -6.04 -21.68
N LEU A 73 1.42 -5.05 -22.39
CA LEU A 73 1.19 -4.88 -23.83
C LEU A 73 2.15 -5.73 -24.67
N ASN A 74 1.60 -6.38 -25.70
CA ASN A 74 2.40 -7.06 -26.71
C ASN A 74 3.33 -6.09 -27.47
N SER A 75 4.45 -6.60 -27.97
CA SER A 75 5.37 -5.99 -28.95
C SER A 75 5.86 -7.06 -29.93
N GLU A 76 6.64 -6.66 -30.94
CA GLU A 76 7.14 -7.57 -32.00
C GLU A 76 7.88 -8.80 -31.45
N ASP A 77 8.61 -8.61 -30.34
CA ASP A 77 9.48 -9.60 -29.70
C ASP A 77 8.95 -10.11 -28.34
N TYR A 78 7.81 -9.60 -27.87
CA TYR A 78 7.29 -9.90 -26.53
C TYR A 78 5.77 -10.02 -26.48
N LYS A 79 5.29 -11.12 -25.89
CA LYS A 79 3.86 -11.37 -25.64
C LYS A 79 3.51 -11.06 -24.18
N GLY A 80 2.98 -9.85 -23.93
CA GLY A 80 2.56 -9.37 -22.61
C GLY A 80 1.15 -9.80 -22.16
N GLY A 81 0.34 -10.28 -23.10
CA GLY A 81 -1.00 -10.83 -22.83
C GLY A 81 -2.15 -9.95 -23.31
N PHE A 82 -1.90 -8.69 -23.64
CA PHE A 82 -2.90 -7.77 -24.18
C PHE A 82 -2.41 -7.11 -25.47
N GLU A 83 -3.30 -7.02 -26.45
CA GLU A 83 -3.15 -6.12 -27.57
C GLU A 83 -3.42 -4.67 -27.15
N SER A 84 -2.87 -3.71 -27.88
CA SER A 84 -3.08 -2.29 -27.57
C SER A 84 -4.56 -1.88 -27.65
N CYS A 85 -5.35 -2.55 -28.48
CA CYS A 85 -6.80 -2.32 -28.60
C CYS A 85 -7.61 -2.92 -27.44
N GLU A 86 -7.01 -3.78 -26.61
CA GLU A 86 -7.69 -4.44 -25.47
C GLU A 86 -7.52 -3.67 -24.15
N LEU A 87 -6.86 -2.50 -24.17
CA LEU A 87 -6.69 -1.63 -22.99
C LEU A 87 -8.03 -1.27 -22.32
N GLU A 88 -9.09 -1.08 -23.10
CA GLU A 88 -10.44 -0.81 -22.56
C GLU A 88 -10.97 -1.96 -21.68
N GLN A 89 -10.60 -3.20 -21.98
CA GLN A 89 -10.99 -4.34 -21.13
C GLN A 89 -10.31 -4.28 -19.76
N ILE A 90 -9.04 -3.84 -19.70
CA ILE A 90 -8.31 -3.64 -18.44
C ILE A 90 -9.00 -2.57 -17.60
N PHE A 91 -9.37 -1.44 -18.21
CA PHE A 91 -10.10 -0.37 -17.50
C PHE A 91 -11.47 -0.83 -17.03
N SER A 92 -12.18 -1.64 -17.83
CA SER A 92 -13.45 -2.25 -17.41
C SER A 92 -13.29 -3.16 -16.20
N ILE A 93 -12.23 -4.00 -16.16
CA ILE A 93 -11.93 -4.86 -15.00
C ILE A 93 -11.62 -4.00 -13.77
N ALA A 94 -10.75 -2.99 -13.91
CA ALA A 94 -10.41 -2.08 -12.82
C ALA A 94 -11.66 -1.35 -12.28
N LEU A 95 -12.54 -0.89 -13.17
CA LEU A 95 -13.80 -0.25 -12.80
C LEU A 95 -14.75 -1.22 -12.09
N SER A 96 -14.86 -2.47 -12.58
CA SER A 96 -15.68 -3.51 -11.95
C SER A 96 -15.20 -3.84 -10.54
N PHE A 97 -13.87 -3.95 -10.38
CA PHE A 97 -13.25 -4.15 -9.07
C PHE A 97 -13.49 -2.94 -8.15
N ALA A 98 -13.32 -1.71 -8.65
CA ALA A 98 -13.61 -0.50 -7.88
C ALA A 98 -15.09 -0.46 -7.43
N LYS A 99 -16.04 -0.81 -8.31
CA LYS A 99 -17.47 -0.92 -7.93
C LYS A 99 -17.68 -1.94 -6.83
N THR A 100 -16.98 -3.08 -6.89
CA THR A 100 -17.03 -4.09 -5.81
C THR A 100 -16.51 -3.49 -4.50
N VAL A 101 -15.38 -2.79 -4.50
CA VAL A 101 -14.81 -2.18 -3.29
C VAL A 101 -15.75 -1.12 -2.70
N PHE A 102 -16.30 -0.22 -3.52
CA PHE A 102 -17.08 0.92 -3.02
C PHE A 102 -18.56 0.63 -2.75
N ASN A 103 -19.14 -0.42 -3.35
CA ASN A 103 -20.56 -0.75 -3.16
C ASN A 103 -20.81 -1.86 -2.13
N ASN A 104 -19.78 -2.57 -1.67
CA ASN A 104 -19.96 -3.60 -0.66
C ASN A 104 -19.97 -3.00 0.75
N ASP A 105 -20.83 -3.57 1.60
CA ASP A 105 -20.89 -3.26 3.03
C ASP A 105 -20.44 -4.48 3.82
N HIS A 106 -19.39 -4.33 4.61
CA HIS A 106 -18.78 -5.38 5.42
C HIS A 106 -18.82 -5.08 6.92
N ARG A 107 -19.67 -4.14 7.36
CA ARG A 107 -19.74 -3.74 8.78
C ARG A 107 -20.12 -4.90 9.71
N ASP A 108 -20.87 -5.88 9.22
CA ASP A 108 -21.25 -7.08 9.97
C ASP A 108 -20.07 -8.03 10.24
N VAL A 109 -18.97 -7.90 9.50
CA VAL A 109 -17.75 -8.71 9.70
C VAL A 109 -16.99 -8.26 10.93
N LEU A 110 -17.04 -6.96 11.29
CA LEU A 110 -16.25 -6.38 12.37
C LEU A 110 -16.52 -7.05 13.72
N GLU A 111 -17.78 -7.37 14.00
CA GLU A 111 -18.20 -8.06 15.24
C GLU A 111 -17.68 -9.51 15.30
N LYS A 112 -17.28 -10.09 14.17
CA LYS A 112 -16.74 -11.44 14.07
C LYS A 112 -15.21 -11.47 14.22
N VAL A 113 -14.54 -10.33 14.29
CA VAL A 113 -13.08 -10.24 14.40
C VAL A 113 -12.64 -10.51 15.84
N GLN A 114 -11.98 -11.65 16.04
CA GLN A 114 -11.51 -12.12 17.35
C GLN A 114 -9.99 -11.96 17.55
N VAL A 115 -9.25 -11.60 16.49
CA VAL A 115 -7.80 -11.40 16.54
C VAL A 115 -7.48 -9.96 16.95
N PRO A 116 -6.55 -9.71 17.89
CA PRO A 116 -6.12 -8.36 18.22
C PRO A 116 -5.62 -7.60 17.00
N CYS A 117 -5.96 -6.32 16.90
CA CYS A 117 -5.58 -5.50 15.75
C CYS A 117 -5.26 -4.06 16.13
N THR A 118 -4.37 -3.44 15.34
CA THR A 118 -4.11 -2.01 15.40
C THR A 118 -4.69 -1.40 14.14
N ILE A 119 -5.56 -0.41 14.31
CA ILE A 119 -6.15 0.37 13.23
C ILE A 119 -5.29 1.61 13.03
N ILE A 120 -4.65 1.74 11.88
CA ILE A 120 -3.81 2.89 11.54
C ILE A 120 -4.56 3.72 10.51
N GLN A 121 -4.77 5.01 10.78
CA GLN A 121 -5.51 5.92 9.89
C GLN A 121 -4.77 7.26 9.78
N THR A 122 -4.76 7.87 8.60
CA THR A 122 -4.22 9.22 8.41
C THR A 122 -5.26 10.28 8.80
N SER A 123 -4.82 11.42 9.33
CA SER A 123 -5.70 12.48 9.85
C SER A 123 -6.56 13.14 8.76
N ASN A 124 -6.08 13.17 7.51
CA ASN A 124 -6.76 13.79 6.38
C ASN A 124 -6.79 12.86 5.15
N ASP A 125 -7.60 11.81 5.20
CA ASP A 125 -7.82 10.86 4.11
C ASP A 125 -9.09 11.23 3.32
N ILE A 126 -8.96 11.35 1.99
CA ILE A 126 -10.08 11.68 1.09
C ILE A 126 -11.11 10.55 0.98
N ALA A 127 -10.70 9.30 1.18
CA ALA A 127 -11.54 8.13 1.04
C ALA A 127 -12.11 7.66 2.38
N VAL A 128 -11.36 7.82 3.49
CA VAL A 128 -11.72 7.23 4.78
C VAL A 128 -11.65 8.26 5.91
N PRO A 129 -12.79 8.84 6.34
CA PRO A 129 -12.82 9.76 7.47
C PRO A 129 -12.28 9.12 8.76
N VAL A 130 -11.62 9.90 9.61
CA VAL A 130 -11.07 9.44 10.90
C VAL A 130 -12.11 8.75 11.78
N ASP A 131 -13.37 9.20 11.74
CA ASP A 131 -14.49 8.59 12.47
C ASP A 131 -14.70 7.11 12.12
N VAL A 132 -14.31 6.67 10.92
CA VAL A 132 -14.40 5.27 10.51
C VAL A 132 -13.45 4.39 11.33
N ALA A 133 -12.24 4.87 11.63
CA ALA A 133 -11.29 4.14 12.47
C ALA A 133 -11.85 3.89 13.88
N TYR A 134 -12.47 4.92 14.48
CA TYR A 134 -13.12 4.80 15.79
C TYR A 134 -14.40 3.96 15.74
N PHE A 135 -15.17 4.04 14.64
CA PHE A 135 -16.30 3.15 14.42
C PHE A 135 -15.86 1.68 14.39
N MET A 136 -14.77 1.38 13.67
CA MET A 136 -14.20 0.03 13.60
C MET A 136 -13.73 -0.44 14.98
N GLN A 137 -12.97 0.39 15.71
CA GLN A 137 -12.52 0.05 17.07
C GLN A 137 -13.67 -0.29 18.00
N LYS A 138 -14.77 0.47 17.92
CA LYS A 138 -15.98 0.23 18.74
C LYS A 138 -16.71 -1.07 18.37
N LYS A 139 -16.63 -1.49 17.10
CA LYS A 139 -17.36 -2.65 16.58
C LYS A 139 -16.58 -3.97 16.66
N ILE A 140 -15.26 -3.90 16.64
CA ILE A 140 -14.40 -5.07 16.78
C ILE A 140 -14.41 -5.52 18.25
N GLU A 141 -14.80 -6.78 18.49
CA GLU A 141 -14.88 -7.34 19.84
C GLU A 141 -13.50 -7.65 20.43
N ALA A 142 -12.53 -7.99 19.58
CA ALA A 142 -11.15 -8.22 20.00
C ALA A 142 -10.47 -6.93 20.53
N LYS A 143 -9.38 -7.11 21.28
CA LYS A 143 -8.51 -6.01 21.70
C LYS A 143 -8.06 -5.21 20.47
N SER A 144 -8.45 -3.94 20.41
CA SER A 144 -8.11 -3.06 19.29
C SER A 144 -7.56 -1.70 19.76
N THR A 145 -6.56 -1.20 19.04
CA THR A 145 -6.00 0.15 19.21
C THR A 145 -6.22 0.98 17.95
N VAL A 146 -6.24 2.30 18.10
CA VAL A 146 -6.31 3.24 16.97
C VAL A 146 -5.10 4.17 17.05
N GLU A 147 -4.33 4.23 15.97
CA GLU A 147 -3.19 5.11 15.79
C GLU A 147 -3.48 6.07 14.64
N ILE A 148 -3.60 7.36 14.95
CA ILE A 148 -3.82 8.40 13.93
C ILE A 148 -2.47 8.99 13.54
N ILE A 149 -2.11 8.87 12.27
CA ILE A 149 -0.94 9.52 11.67
C ILE A 149 -1.36 10.91 11.22
N ASP A 150 -0.69 11.95 11.75
CA ASP A 150 -0.96 13.33 11.35
C ASP A 150 -0.35 13.63 9.97
N THR A 151 -1.00 13.13 8.93
CA THR A 151 -0.63 13.28 7.53
C THR A 151 -1.88 13.23 6.66
N CYS A 152 -1.75 13.62 5.41
CA CYS A 152 -2.85 13.63 4.45
C CYS A 152 -2.66 12.55 3.37
N GLY A 153 -3.77 12.01 2.88
CA GLY A 153 -3.82 10.99 1.84
C GLY A 153 -4.04 9.56 2.36
N HIS A 154 -4.43 8.68 1.44
CA HIS A 154 -4.81 7.29 1.72
C HIS A 154 -3.61 6.30 1.74
N PHE A 155 -2.43 6.75 1.32
CA PHE A 155 -1.25 5.90 1.13
C PHE A 155 -0.04 6.42 1.92
N PRO A 156 -0.09 6.44 3.27
CA PRO A 156 1.01 6.93 4.09
C PRO A 156 2.33 6.18 3.86
N GLN A 157 2.30 4.94 3.37
CA GLN A 157 3.50 4.20 2.96
C GLN A 157 4.24 4.81 1.78
N LEU A 158 3.57 5.66 0.99
CA LEU A 158 4.15 6.37 -0.15
C LEU A 158 4.48 7.82 0.23
N THR A 159 3.60 8.45 1.02
CA THR A 159 3.68 9.89 1.28
C THR A 159 4.43 10.24 2.54
N ASP A 160 4.44 9.37 3.54
CA ASP A 160 5.04 9.61 4.85
C ASP A 160 5.52 8.30 5.52
N HIS A 161 6.39 7.58 4.79
CA HIS A 161 6.80 6.23 5.17
C HIS A 161 7.50 6.19 6.54
N LYS A 162 8.24 7.23 6.92
CA LYS A 162 8.96 7.27 8.21
C LYS A 162 7.99 7.26 9.40
N VAL A 163 6.97 8.13 9.35
CA VAL A 163 5.96 8.18 10.41
C VAL A 163 5.15 6.88 10.45
N LEU A 164 4.82 6.32 9.29
CA LEU A 164 4.16 5.01 9.24
C LEU A 164 5.03 3.91 9.88
N ILE A 165 6.33 3.89 9.63
CA ILE A 165 7.26 2.88 10.19
C ILE A 165 7.35 3.00 11.70
N ASP A 166 7.39 4.22 12.25
CA ASP A 166 7.36 4.43 13.70
C ASP A 166 6.10 3.84 14.34
N VAL A 167 4.93 4.05 13.71
CA VAL A 167 3.65 3.50 14.17
C VAL A 167 3.63 1.98 14.05
N LEU A 168 4.09 1.43 12.93
CA LEU A 168 4.18 -0.02 12.72
C LEU A 168 5.11 -0.68 13.73
N THR A 169 6.28 -0.09 13.99
CA THR A 169 7.27 -0.60 14.94
C THR A 169 6.69 -0.62 16.36
N LYS A 170 6.02 0.45 16.79
CA LYS A 170 5.31 0.50 18.07
C LYS A 170 4.25 -0.60 18.16
N SER A 171 3.40 -0.72 17.14
CA SER A 171 2.34 -1.72 17.08
C SER A 171 2.86 -3.16 17.11
N LEU A 172 4.00 -3.45 16.47
CA LEU A 172 4.61 -4.77 16.47
C LEU A 172 5.23 -5.10 17.84
N SER A 173 5.87 -4.12 18.48
CA SER A 173 6.48 -4.30 19.81
C SER A 173 5.45 -4.52 20.93
N SER A 174 4.25 -3.93 20.81
CA SER A 174 3.19 -4.06 21.83
C SER A 174 2.52 -5.43 21.89
N ASN A 175 2.72 -6.29 20.89
CA ASN A 175 2.20 -7.66 20.86
C ASN A 175 3.18 -8.71 21.45
N LEU A 176 4.37 -8.27 21.89
CA LEU A 176 5.42 -9.14 22.45
C LEU A 176 5.47 -9.14 23.99
N ASN A 177 4.50 -8.50 24.66
CA ASN A 177 4.39 -8.46 26.13
C ASN A 177 3.02 -8.94 26.62
#